data_AF-A0A8T0RYP1-F1
#
_entry.id   AF-A0A8T0RYP1-F1
#
_cell.length_a   1.000
_cell.length_b   1.000
_cell.length_c   1.000
_cell.angle_alpha   90.00
_cell.angle_beta   90.00
_cell.angle_gamma   90.00
#
_symmetry.space_group_name_H-M   'P 1'
#
loop_
_entity.id
_entity.type
_entity.pdbx_description
1 polymer ?
#
loop_
_entity_poly.entity_id
_entity_poly.type
_entity_poly.pdbx_seq_one_letter_code
_entity_poly.pdbx_strand_id
1 'polypeptide(L)'
;MHVWSQLEFINNVKVEATMIKNFIMNHGMRLSMFNEFSHLKLLSIAETRFASVVSLQHMVISDKWSIYKEDASTAQHVKEKILSDVWWGNVEYILRFTSPIYDMIRFADTDTPCLHLIYEMWDSMIEKVKKEIYLHEGKEPNEESDLYSVIYDILIARWTKGNNPFHCLAHSLNPR
;
A
#
# COMPACT_ATOMS: atom_id res chain seq x y z
N MET A 1 -12.47 4.89 -20.35
CA MET A 1 -12.22 6.13 -19.59
C MET A 1 -12.61 6.01 -18.11
N HIS A 2 -13.61 5.20 -17.74
CA HIS A 2 -14.07 5.01 -16.35
C HIS A 2 -13.11 4.28 -15.39
N VAL A 3 -12.20 3.44 -15.88
CA VAL A 3 -11.27 2.65 -15.04
C VAL A 3 -10.27 3.55 -14.29
N TRP A 4 -9.88 4.68 -14.87
CA TRP A 4 -8.84 5.55 -14.31
C TRP A 4 -9.35 6.43 -13.16
N SER A 5 -10.63 6.80 -13.14
CA SER A 5 -11.19 7.66 -12.08
C SER A 5 -11.27 6.94 -10.74
N GLN A 6 -11.61 5.66 -10.74
CA GLN A 6 -11.71 4.87 -9.49
C GLN A 6 -10.34 4.63 -8.85
N LEU A 7 -9.26 4.61 -9.63
CA LEU A 7 -7.88 4.40 -9.14
C LEU A 7 -7.11 5.71 -8.93
N GLU A 8 -7.75 6.86 -9.17
CA GLU A 8 -7.08 8.16 -9.16
C GLU A 8 -6.51 8.50 -7.78
N PHE A 9 -7.26 8.21 -6.70
CA PHE A 9 -6.80 8.44 -5.33
C PHE A 9 -5.51 7.65 -5.01
N ILE A 10 -5.38 6.42 -5.53
CA ILE A 10 -4.19 5.58 -5.36
C ILE A 10 -3.00 6.24 -6.06
N ASN A 11 -3.22 6.75 -7.29
CA ASN A 11 -2.19 7.43 -8.03
C ASN A 11 -1.75 8.74 -7.34
N ASN A 12 -2.70 9.51 -6.81
CA ASN A 12 -2.42 10.74 -6.07
C ASN A 12 -1.58 10.46 -4.82
N VAL A 13 -1.99 9.48 -4.00
CA VAL A 13 -1.22 9.05 -2.81
C VAL A 13 0.19 8.60 -3.20
N LYS A 14 0.33 7.83 -4.29
CA LYS A 14 1.64 7.38 -4.79
C LYS A 14 2.54 8.55 -5.20
N VAL A 15 2.02 9.50 -5.96
CA VAL A 15 2.78 10.68 -6.42
C VAL A 15 3.22 11.52 -5.24
N GLU A 16 2.31 11.80 -4.30
CA GLU A 16 2.59 12.57 -3.09
C GLU A 16 3.61 11.87 -2.18
N ALA A 17 3.45 10.57 -1.93
CA ALA A 17 4.42 9.79 -1.16
C ALA A 17 5.81 9.78 -1.80
N THR A 18 5.87 9.71 -3.13
CA THR A 18 7.13 9.77 -3.88
C THR A 18 7.78 11.16 -3.78
N MET A 19 6.98 12.22 -3.85
CA MET A 19 7.44 13.59 -3.66
C MET A 19 8.01 13.79 -2.25
N ILE A 20 7.30 13.34 -1.21
CA ILE A 20 7.76 13.41 0.19
C ILE A 20 9.08 12.66 0.34
N LYS A 21 9.17 11.42 -0.16
CA LYS A 21 10.40 10.62 -0.14
C LYS A 21 11.56 11.36 -0.80
N ASN A 22 11.36 11.85 -2.03
CA ASN A 22 12.43 12.52 -2.77
C ASN A 22 12.87 13.81 -2.08
N PHE A 23 11.93 14.56 -1.51
CA PHE A 23 12.22 15.77 -0.75
C PHE A 23 13.05 15.48 0.52
N ILE A 24 12.77 14.38 1.22
CA ILE A 24 13.56 14.00 2.40
C ILE A 24 14.93 13.45 2.00
N MET A 25 14.99 12.59 0.99
CA MET A 25 16.20 11.85 0.64
C MET A 25 17.23 12.67 -0.15
N ASN A 26 16.79 13.59 -1.01
CA ASN A 26 17.70 14.36 -1.88
C ASN A 26 18.24 15.62 -1.21
N HIS A 27 17.62 16.08 -0.12
CA HIS A 27 18.08 17.25 0.63
C HIS A 27 18.91 16.79 1.84
N GLY A 28 20.24 16.91 1.76
CA GLY A 28 21.16 16.38 2.76
C GLY A 28 20.84 16.78 4.21
N MET A 29 20.36 18.02 4.43
CA MET A 29 19.94 18.49 5.75
C MET A 29 18.62 17.85 6.22
N ARG A 30 17.65 17.64 5.32
CA ARG A 30 16.39 16.94 5.62
C ARG A 30 16.62 15.46 5.90
N LEU A 31 17.54 14.84 5.16
CA LEU A 31 18.01 13.48 5.41
C LEU A 31 18.70 13.37 6.78
N SER A 32 19.54 14.35 7.14
CA SER A 32 20.16 14.40 8.48
C SER A 32 19.12 14.52 9.58
N MET A 33 18.10 15.37 9.41
CA MET A 33 16.99 15.47 10.36
C MET A 33 16.20 14.16 10.42
N PHE A 34 15.91 13.53 9.29
CA PHE A 34 15.21 12.24 9.25
C PHE A 34 15.96 11.16 10.05
N ASN A 35 17.28 11.08 9.89
CA ASN A 35 18.11 10.14 10.66
C ASN A 35 18.20 10.48 12.16
N GLU A 36 17.96 11.74 12.54
CA GLU A 36 17.93 12.17 13.95
C GLU A 36 16.60 11.77 14.62
N PHE A 37 15.48 11.96 13.93
CA PHE A 37 14.14 11.67 14.44
C PHE A 37 13.70 10.21 14.22
N SER A 38 14.32 9.50 13.29
CA SER A 38 14.03 8.10 12.99
C SER A 38 15.29 7.26 13.18
N HIS A 39 15.27 6.39 14.20
CA HIS A 39 16.25 5.29 14.31
C HIS A 39 16.08 4.23 13.21
N LEU A 40 15.00 4.32 12.44
CA LEU A 40 14.70 3.46 11.31
C LEU A 40 15.15 4.16 10.03
N LYS A 41 15.89 3.44 9.19
CA LYS A 41 16.14 3.91 7.83
C LYS A 41 14.81 3.94 7.07
N LEU A 42 14.65 4.88 6.14
CA LEU A 42 13.55 4.91 5.17
C LEU A 42 13.75 3.76 4.16
N LEU A 43 13.80 2.52 4.66
CA LEU A 43 14.06 1.29 3.92
C LEU A 43 12.77 0.52 3.71
N SER A 44 12.73 -0.15 2.56
CA SER A 44 11.55 -0.68 1.90
C SER A 44 10.90 -1.89 2.56
N ILE A 45 11.49 -2.52 3.59
CA ILE A 45 10.99 -3.78 4.16
C ILE A 45 11.44 -3.91 5.63
N ALA A 46 10.52 -3.70 6.60
CA ALA A 46 10.34 -4.43 7.86
C ALA A 46 9.48 -3.64 8.88
N GLU A 47 8.90 -4.36 9.83
CA GLU A 47 7.86 -4.00 10.79
C GLU A 47 8.20 -2.76 11.65
N THR A 48 7.53 -1.63 11.39
CA THR A 48 6.94 -0.70 12.39
C THR A 48 6.47 0.58 11.68
N ARG A 49 5.40 0.46 10.89
CA ARG A 49 4.78 1.60 10.18
C ARG A 49 4.45 2.75 11.14
N PHE A 50 3.99 2.44 12.35
CA PHE A 50 3.70 3.43 13.41
C PHE A 50 4.93 4.20 13.91
N ALA A 51 6.08 3.54 14.09
CA ALA A 51 7.31 4.23 14.53
C ALA A 51 7.79 5.22 13.45
N SER A 52 7.70 4.84 12.18
CA SER A 52 8.06 5.73 11.06
C SER A 52 7.12 6.94 10.93
N VAL A 53 5.80 6.79 11.17
CA VAL A 53 4.81 7.87 11.08
C VAL A 53 5.01 8.90 12.21
N VAL A 54 5.14 8.42 13.45
CA VAL A 54 5.37 9.27 14.62
C VAL A 54 6.70 10.03 14.48
N SER A 55 7.77 9.36 14.03
CA SER A 55 9.05 10.02 13.73
C SER A 55 8.93 11.11 12.66
N LEU A 56 8.17 10.86 11.58
CA LEU A 56 7.96 11.85 10.51
C LEU A 56 7.17 13.07 11.00
N GLN A 57 6.11 12.86 11.80
CA GLN A 57 5.34 13.96 12.37
C GLN A 57 6.18 14.81 13.32
N HIS A 58 6.94 14.20 14.23
CA HIS A 58 7.85 14.93 15.10
C HIS A 58 8.91 15.72 14.32
N MET A 59 9.44 15.14 13.23
CA MET A 59 10.40 15.82 12.36
C MET A 59 9.82 17.10 11.75
N VAL A 60 8.60 17.06 11.18
CA VAL A 60 7.99 18.24 10.53
C VAL A 60 7.42 19.27 11.50
N ILE A 61 7.14 18.87 12.74
CA ILE A 61 6.71 19.76 13.82
C ILE A 61 7.90 20.49 14.46
N SER A 62 9.10 19.90 14.43
CA SER A 62 10.29 20.47 15.06
C SER A 62 10.65 21.88 14.55
N ASP A 63 11.18 22.73 15.43
CA ASP A 63 11.65 24.07 15.05
C ASP A 63 12.75 24.01 13.98
N LYS A 64 13.55 22.93 14.01
CA LYS A 64 14.55 22.61 12.99
C LYS A 64 13.96 22.54 11.59
N TRP A 65 12.69 22.14 11.43
CA TRP A 65 12.03 22.08 10.13
C TRP A 65 11.90 23.46 9.47
N SER A 66 11.59 24.49 10.27
CA SER A 66 11.27 25.85 9.82
C SER A 66 12.50 26.75 9.68
N ILE A 67 13.65 26.36 10.23
CA ILE A 67 14.91 27.11 10.15
C ILE A 67 15.43 27.14 8.70
N TYR A 68 15.14 26.11 7.90
CA TYR A 68 15.64 26.01 6.53
C TYR A 68 14.65 26.63 5.54
N LYS A 69 15.10 27.70 4.89
CA LYS A 69 14.32 28.47 3.90
C LYS A 69 14.41 27.93 2.47
N GLU A 70 15.32 26.99 2.20
CA GLU A 70 15.37 26.30 0.91
C GLU A 70 14.09 25.51 0.68
N ASP A 71 13.49 25.71 -0.49
CA ASP A 71 12.23 25.08 -0.91
C ASP A 71 11.12 25.20 0.14
N ALA A 72 11.01 26.37 0.78
CA ALA A 72 10.05 26.63 1.86
C ALA A 72 8.60 26.31 1.46
N SER A 73 8.22 26.53 0.20
CA SER A 73 6.89 26.17 -0.32
C SER A 73 6.68 24.65 -0.36
N THR A 74 7.67 23.89 -0.84
CA THR A 74 7.65 22.43 -0.88
C THR A 74 7.71 21.83 0.53
N ALA A 75 8.53 22.41 1.42
CA ALA A 75 8.63 22.01 2.81
C ALA A 75 7.31 22.21 3.56
N GLN A 76 6.62 23.31 3.29
CA GLN A 76 5.29 23.58 3.85
C GLN A 76 4.25 22.58 3.32
N HIS A 77 4.26 22.30 2.02
CA HIS A 77 3.38 21.31 1.42
C HIS A 77 3.60 19.90 1.99
N VAL A 78 4.86 19.48 2.14
CA VAL A 78 5.22 18.18 2.75
C VAL A 78 4.75 18.12 4.20
N LYS A 79 4.91 19.22 4.96
CA LYS A 79 4.43 19.31 6.34
C LYS A 79 2.91 19.18 6.42
N GLU A 80 2.17 19.90 5.57
CA GLU A 80 0.71 19.82 5.51
C GLU A 80 0.22 18.40 5.18
N LYS A 81 0.89 17.71 4.26
CA LYS A 81 0.55 16.33 3.90
C LYS A 81 0.85 15.34 5.01
N ILE A 82 2.03 15.43 5.65
CA ILE A 82 2.41 14.55 6.77
C ILE A 82 1.50 14.76 7.99
N LEU A 83 0.94 15.95 8.17
CA LEU A 83 -0.01 16.26 9.24
C LEU A 83 -1.49 16.04 8.84
N SER A 84 -1.77 15.59 7.62
CA SER A 84 -3.13 15.41 7.14
C SER A 84 -3.67 14.02 7.51
N ASP A 85 -4.64 13.99 8.41
CA ASP A 85 -5.36 12.75 8.77
C ASP A 85 -6.09 12.14 7.57
N VAL A 86 -6.64 12.98 6.68
CA VAL A 86 -7.31 12.53 5.44
C VAL A 86 -6.33 11.80 4.52
N TRP A 87 -5.11 12.31 4.39
CA TRP A 87 -4.08 11.68 3.57
C TRP A 87 -3.67 10.33 4.15
N TRP A 88 -3.42 10.27 5.46
CA TRP A 88 -3.11 9.01 6.14
C TRP A 88 -4.27 8.01 6.11
N GLY A 89 -5.52 8.47 6.16
CA GLY A 89 -6.70 7.63 5.97
C GLY A 89 -6.72 6.96 4.59
N ASN A 90 -6.41 7.70 3.53
CA ASN A 90 -6.28 7.13 2.19
C ASN A 90 -5.12 6.13 2.09
N VAL A 91 -3.96 6.43 2.71
CA VAL A 91 -2.83 5.49 2.77
C VAL A 91 -3.22 4.21 3.51
N GLU A 92 -3.86 4.33 4.68
CA GLU A 92 -4.32 3.18 5.46
C GLU A 92 -5.31 2.34 4.67
N TYR A 93 -6.28 2.98 4.00
CA TYR A 93 -7.24 2.28 3.17
C TYR A 93 -6.56 1.48 2.06
N ILE A 94 -5.63 2.08 1.32
CA ILE A 94 -4.83 1.39 0.29
C ILE A 94 -4.11 0.19 0.89
N LEU A 95 -3.47 0.36 2.04
CA LEU A 95 -2.74 -0.72 2.69
C LEU A 95 -3.66 -1.85 3.14
N ARG A 96 -4.89 -1.56 3.61
CA ARG A 96 -5.85 -2.56 4.06
C ARG A 96 -6.24 -3.52 2.95
N PHE A 97 -6.71 -3.02 1.81
CA PHE A 97 -7.12 -3.92 0.72
C PHE A 97 -5.94 -4.48 -0.08
N THR A 98 -4.74 -3.88 -0.04
CA THR A 98 -3.55 -4.46 -0.68
C THR A 98 -2.81 -5.49 0.19
N SER A 99 -3.03 -5.49 1.53
CA SER A 99 -2.37 -6.45 2.42
C SER A 99 -2.67 -7.91 2.05
N PRO A 100 -3.93 -8.34 1.82
CA PRO A 100 -4.22 -9.72 1.42
C PRO A 100 -3.49 -10.16 0.15
N ILE A 101 -3.31 -9.23 -0.81
CA ILE A 101 -2.57 -9.48 -2.06
C ILE A 101 -1.10 -9.72 -1.74
N TYR A 102 -0.49 -8.85 -0.93
CA TYR A 102 0.90 -8.96 -0.52
C TYR A 102 1.15 -10.25 0.29
N ASP A 103 0.25 -10.58 1.22
CA ASP A 103 0.37 -11.77 2.08
C ASP A 103 0.31 -13.06 1.25
N MET A 104 -0.59 -13.13 0.26
CA MET A 104 -0.68 -14.27 -0.66
C MET A 104 0.60 -14.43 -1.48
N ILE A 105 1.11 -13.34 -2.08
CA ILE A 105 2.36 -13.36 -2.86
C ILE A 105 3.53 -13.78 -1.98
N ARG A 106 3.63 -13.23 -0.76
CA ARG A 106 4.71 -13.54 0.18
C ARG A 106 4.69 -15.01 0.59
N PHE A 107 3.51 -15.59 0.82
CA PHE A 107 3.40 -17.00 1.14
C PHE A 107 3.79 -17.89 -0.05
N ALA A 108 3.36 -17.52 -1.26
CA ALA A 108 3.73 -18.23 -2.49
C ALA A 108 5.24 -18.18 -2.80
N ASP A 109 5.94 -17.15 -2.32
CA ASP A 109 7.40 -16.97 -2.48
C ASP A 109 8.22 -17.73 -1.41
N THR A 110 7.58 -18.38 -0.44
CA THR A 110 8.30 -19.20 0.55
C THR A 110 8.72 -20.55 -0.05
N ASP A 111 9.79 -21.15 0.50
CA ASP A 111 10.24 -22.51 0.14
C ASP A 111 9.26 -23.62 0.57
N THR A 112 8.05 -23.28 1.03
CA THR A 112 7.03 -24.26 1.39
C THR A 112 6.30 -24.76 0.14
N PRO A 113 6.06 -26.07 -0.01
CA PRO A 113 5.26 -26.60 -1.11
C PRO A 113 3.83 -26.06 -1.05
N CYS A 114 3.56 -24.97 -1.78
CA CYS A 114 2.27 -24.26 -1.72
C CYS A 114 1.48 -24.33 -3.02
N LEU A 115 2.01 -24.98 -4.06
CA LEU A 115 1.40 -25.04 -5.40
C LEU A 115 -0.05 -25.53 -5.40
N HIS A 116 -0.36 -26.50 -4.53
CA HIS A 116 -1.69 -27.09 -4.37
C HIS A 116 -2.69 -26.15 -3.67
N LEU A 117 -2.19 -25.14 -2.93
CA LEU A 117 -2.98 -24.15 -2.19
C LEU A 117 -3.22 -22.87 -2.99
N ILE A 118 -2.54 -22.66 -4.11
CA ILE A 118 -2.59 -21.39 -4.86
C ILE A 118 -4.01 -20.98 -5.24
N TYR A 119 -4.88 -21.93 -5.59
CA TYR A 119 -6.30 -21.66 -5.87
C TYR A 119 -7.06 -21.17 -4.63
N GLU A 120 -6.98 -21.91 -3.52
CA GLU A 120 -7.66 -21.56 -2.27
C GLU A 120 -7.17 -20.22 -1.71
N MET A 121 -5.86 -19.99 -1.78
CA MET A 121 -5.24 -18.74 -1.37
C MET A 121 -5.68 -17.57 -2.24
N TRP A 122 -5.83 -17.78 -3.55
CA TRP A 122 -6.30 -16.76 -4.48
C TRP A 122 -7.75 -16.37 -4.21
N ASP A 123 -8.63 -17.37 -4.03
CA ASP A 123 -10.03 -17.13 -3.70
C ASP A 123 -10.18 -16.42 -2.35
N SER A 124 -9.47 -16.89 -1.31
CA SER A 124 -9.45 -16.25 0.00
C SER A 124 -8.90 -14.81 -0.05
N MET A 125 -7.89 -14.56 -0.90
CA MET A 125 -7.36 -13.22 -1.12
C MET A 125 -8.41 -12.30 -1.74
N ILE A 126 -9.11 -12.75 -2.80
CA ILE A 126 -10.19 -11.98 -3.43
C ILE A 126 -11.29 -11.65 -2.43
N GLU A 127 -11.73 -12.62 -1.61
CA GLU A 127 -12.76 -12.40 -0.59
C GLU A 127 -12.35 -11.35 0.44
N LYS A 128 -11.09 -11.41 0.92
CA LYS A 128 -10.55 -10.42 1.85
C LYS A 128 -10.46 -9.02 1.22
N VAL A 129 -10.01 -8.92 -0.03
CA VAL A 129 -9.97 -7.65 -0.77
C VAL A 129 -11.38 -7.07 -0.90
N LYS A 130 -12.36 -7.89 -1.30
CA LYS A 130 -13.77 -7.48 -1.40
C LYS A 130 -14.27 -6.94 -0.06
N LYS A 131 -14.02 -7.67 1.03
CA LYS A 131 -14.46 -7.30 2.38
C LYS A 131 -13.91 -5.94 2.81
N GLU A 132 -12.62 -5.68 2.62
CA GLU A 132 -12.01 -4.40 3.01
C GLU A 132 -12.58 -3.22 2.20
N ILE A 133 -12.81 -3.41 0.90
CA ILE A 133 -13.41 -2.37 0.04
C ILE A 133 -14.85 -2.08 0.44
N TYR A 134 -15.66 -3.13 0.65
CA TYR A 134 -17.08 -2.98 0.99
C TYR A 134 -17.24 -2.35 2.38
N LEU A 135 -16.40 -2.72 3.34
CA LEU A 135 -16.39 -2.12 4.67
C LEU A 135 -16.11 -0.61 4.59
N HIS A 136 -15.17 -0.19 3.74
CA HIS A 136 -14.84 1.22 3.57
C HIS A 136 -15.90 2.00 2.79
N GLU A 137 -16.55 1.39 1.80
CA GLU A 137 -17.65 1.99 1.04
C GLU A 137 -19.00 1.96 1.79
N GLY A 138 -19.08 1.25 2.93
CA GLY A 138 -20.32 1.05 3.68
C GLY A 138 -21.35 0.19 2.94
N LYS A 139 -20.87 -0.75 2.11
CA LYS A 139 -21.70 -1.55 1.22
C LYS A 139 -22.05 -2.92 1.77
N GLU A 140 -23.27 -3.36 1.46
CA GLU A 140 -23.73 -4.71 1.74
C GLU A 140 -23.16 -5.73 0.72
N PRO A 141 -23.03 -7.02 1.06
CA PRO A 141 -22.36 -8.01 0.21
C PRO A 141 -22.95 -8.19 -1.21
N ASN A 142 -24.22 -7.83 -1.35
CA ASN A 142 -25.02 -7.90 -2.57
C ASN A 142 -25.00 -6.60 -3.40
N GLU A 143 -24.42 -5.51 -2.89
CA GLU A 143 -24.30 -4.26 -3.62
C GLU A 143 -23.13 -4.28 -4.60
N GLU A 144 -23.22 -3.49 -5.66
CA GLU A 144 -22.14 -3.34 -6.64
C GLU A 144 -21.15 -2.25 -6.19
N SER A 145 -19.86 -2.53 -6.38
CA SER A 145 -18.78 -1.57 -6.16
C SER A 145 -17.96 -1.40 -7.41
N ASP A 146 -17.96 -0.19 -7.95
CA ASP A 146 -17.17 0.19 -9.13
C ASP A 146 -15.68 -0.03 -8.87
N LEU A 147 -15.18 0.35 -7.68
CA LEU A 147 -13.80 0.16 -7.28
C LEU A 147 -13.45 -1.32 -7.19
N TYR A 148 -14.30 -2.12 -6.52
CA TYR A 148 -14.08 -3.56 -6.44
C TYR A 148 -14.13 -4.21 -7.82
N SER A 149 -15.07 -3.84 -8.69
CA SER A 149 -15.16 -4.38 -10.06
C SER A 149 -13.87 -4.13 -10.83
N VAL A 150 -13.32 -2.91 -10.78
CA VAL A 150 -12.04 -2.57 -11.42
C VAL A 150 -10.88 -3.38 -10.84
N ILE A 151 -10.80 -3.50 -9.51
CA ILE A 151 -9.74 -4.28 -8.84
C ILE A 151 -9.85 -5.76 -9.17
N TYR A 152 -11.07 -6.31 -9.15
CA TYR A 152 -11.36 -7.69 -9.50
C TYR A 152 -10.93 -8.00 -10.94
N ASP A 153 -11.26 -7.13 -11.89
CA ASP A 153 -10.82 -7.29 -13.28
C ASP A 153 -9.29 -7.32 -13.41
N ILE A 154 -8.58 -6.46 -12.65
CA ILE A 154 -7.11 -6.45 -12.61
C ILE A 154 -6.58 -7.77 -12.04
N LEU A 155 -7.17 -8.26 -10.93
CA LEU A 155 -6.79 -9.52 -10.30
C LEU A 155 -6.99 -10.69 -11.28
N ILE A 156 -8.17 -10.81 -11.90
CA ILE A 156 -8.46 -11.88 -12.87
C ILE A 156 -7.56 -11.79 -14.11
N ALA A 157 -7.32 -10.59 -14.64
CA ALA A 157 -6.38 -10.39 -15.75
C ALA A 157 -4.95 -10.81 -15.37
N ARG A 158 -4.55 -10.66 -14.10
CA ARG A 158 -3.26 -11.13 -13.60
C ARG A 158 -3.24 -12.66 -13.44
N TRP A 159 -4.30 -13.23 -12.87
CA TRP A 159 -4.45 -14.68 -12.70
C TRP A 159 -4.41 -15.43 -14.02
N THR A 160 -5.21 -15.00 -15.00
CA THR A 160 -5.29 -15.64 -16.32
C THR A 160 -3.95 -15.68 -17.06
N LYS A 161 -3.08 -14.69 -16.83
CA LYS A 161 -1.71 -14.68 -17.38
C LYS A 161 -0.72 -15.55 -16.61
N GLY A 162 -0.93 -15.71 -15.30
CA GLY A 162 -0.03 -16.46 -14.41
C GLY A 162 -0.43 -17.93 -14.21
N ASN A 163 -1.68 -18.28 -14.54
CA ASN A 163 -2.19 -19.63 -14.33
C ASN A 163 -1.64 -20.59 -15.39
N ASN A 164 -1.12 -21.73 -14.93
CA ASN A 164 -0.61 -22.79 -15.79
C ASN A 164 -1.32 -24.11 -15.48
N PRO A 165 -1.34 -25.09 -16.39
CA PRO A 165 -1.95 -26.40 -16.14
C PRO A 165 -1.37 -27.15 -14.93
N PHE A 166 -0.15 -26.84 -14.49
CA PHE A 166 0.46 -27.45 -13.31
C PHE A 166 -0.24 -27.03 -12.02
N HIS A 167 -0.75 -25.80 -11.92
CA HIS A 167 -1.57 -25.37 -10.79
C HIS A 167 -2.85 -26.21 -10.69
N CYS A 168 -3.54 -26.43 -11.82
CA CYS A 168 -4.74 -27.28 -11.86
C CYS A 168 -4.42 -28.72 -11.42
N LEU A 169 -3.30 -29.26 -11.90
CA LEU A 169 -2.86 -30.62 -11.58
C LEU A 169 -2.52 -30.76 -10.10
N ALA A 170 -1.74 -29.82 -9.54
CA ALA A 170 -1.35 -29.84 -8.13
C ALA A 170 -2.57 -29.72 -7.20
N HIS A 171 -3.54 -28.87 -7.54
CA HIS A 171 -4.78 -28.78 -6.80
C HIS A 171 -5.60 -30.07 -6.87
N SER A 172 -5.74 -30.67 -8.06
CA SER A 172 -6.51 -31.92 -8.25
C SER A 172 -5.89 -33.12 -7.54
N LEU A 173 -4.57 -33.11 -7.38
CA LEU A 173 -3.80 -34.16 -6.70
C LEU A 173 -3.69 -33.96 -5.18
N ASN A 174 -4.28 -32.88 -4.63
CA ASN A 174 -4.30 -32.66 -3.20
C ASN A 174 -5.34 -33.60 -2.53
N PRO A 175 -4.92 -34.57 -1.69
CA PRO A 175 -5.88 -35.39 -0.97
C PRO A 175 -6.65 -34.52 0.03
N ARG A 176 -7.98 -34.59 -0.02
CA ARG A 176 -8.87 -33.90 0.92
C ARG A 176 -8.87 -34.55 2.29
#